data_AF-A0A940C6G6-F1
#
_entry.id   AF-A0A940C6G6-F1
#
_cell.length_a   1.000
_cell.length_b   1.000
_cell.length_c   1.000
_cell.angle_alpha   90.00
_cell.angle_beta   90.00
_cell.angle_gamma   90.00
#
_symmetry.space_group_name_H-M   'P 1'
#
loop_
_entity.id
_entity.type
_entity.pdbx_description
1 polymer ?
#
loop_
_entity_poly.entity_id
_entity_poly.type
_entity_poly.pdbx_seq_one_letter_code
_entity_poly.pdbx_strand_id
1 'polypeptide(L)'
;FGAVLFEGNIDFYSKCGFDYARKYGIRYHDLPEGADDSFFLCKELVPGYLDGVTGVYQTPQGYYVDDADVEEFDRGFEPKEKLKLPGQIFG
;
A
#
# COMPACT_ATOMS: atom_id res chain seq x y z
N PHE A 1 -11.73 -11.60 -8.73
CA PHE A 1 -10.65 -10.60 -8.78
C PHE A 1 -9.63 -11.05 -9.82
N GLY A 2 -9.20 -10.16 -10.73
CA GLY A 2 -8.31 -10.51 -11.86
C GLY A 2 -7.03 -9.70 -11.97
N ALA A 3 -6.76 -8.81 -11.01
CA ALA A 3 -5.50 -8.08 -10.88
C ALA A 3 -5.19 -7.83 -9.39
N VAL A 4 -3.92 -7.56 -9.09
CA VAL A 4 -3.42 -7.19 -7.75
C VAL A 4 -2.69 -5.88 -7.87
N LEU A 5 -3.04 -4.93 -7.01
CA LEU A 5 -2.36 -3.65 -6.85
C LEU A 5 -1.98 -3.46 -5.39
N PHE A 6 -0.76 -2.98 -5.13
CA PHE A 6 -0.26 -2.76 -3.78
C PHE A 6 1.01 -1.90 -3.76
N GLU A 7 1.41 -1.49 -2.57
CA GLU A 7 2.64 -0.73 -2.32
C GLU A 7 3.83 -1.66 -2.09
N GLY A 8 4.93 -1.48 -2.83
CA GLY A 8 6.11 -2.32 -2.72
C GLY A 8 7.31 -1.80 -3.51
N ASN A 9 8.47 -2.45 -3.32
CA ASN A 9 9.69 -2.11 -4.04
C ASN A 9 9.78 -2.91 -5.35
N ILE A 10 9.89 -2.21 -6.48
CA ILE A 10 10.03 -2.81 -7.82
C ILE A 10 11.29 -3.69 -7.96
N ASP A 11 12.39 -3.37 -7.29
CA ASP A 11 13.63 -4.16 -7.31
C ASP A 11 13.43 -5.56 -6.69
N PHE A 12 12.42 -5.68 -5.83
CA PHE A 12 11.99 -6.94 -5.24
C PHE A 12 10.89 -7.61 -6.07
N TYR A 13 9.78 -6.91 -6.31
CA TYR A 13 8.56 -7.51 -6.85
C TYR A 13 8.52 -7.64 -8.38
N SER A 14 9.42 -6.99 -9.12
CA SER A 14 9.59 -7.26 -10.56
C SER A 14 9.87 -8.74 -10.83
N LYS A 15 10.60 -9.41 -9.93
CA LYS A 15 10.89 -10.86 -10.00
C LYS A 15 9.63 -11.73 -9.85
N CYS A 16 8.56 -11.18 -9.29
CA CYS A 16 7.26 -11.83 -9.13
C CYS A 16 6.28 -11.48 -10.28
N GLY A 17 6.73 -10.75 -11.30
CA GLY A 17 5.93 -10.34 -12.46
C GLY A 17 5.04 -9.12 -12.21
N PHE A 18 5.38 -8.29 -11.23
CA PHE A 18 4.75 -6.97 -11.06
C PHE A 18 5.47 -5.90 -11.87
N ASP A 19 4.72 -4.87 -12.24
CA ASP A 19 5.21 -3.67 -12.88
C ASP A 19 4.57 -2.43 -12.23
N TYR A 20 4.97 -1.24 -12.64
CA TYR A 20 4.37 -0.01 -12.11
C TYR A 20 2.91 0.11 -12.53
N ALA A 21 2.03 0.47 -11.60
CA ALA A 21 0.59 0.61 -11.86
C ALA A 21 0.28 1.64 -12.96
N ARG A 22 1.10 2.69 -13.08
CA ARG A 22 0.98 3.71 -14.14
C ARG A 22 1.01 3.14 -15.56
N LYS A 23 1.65 1.98 -15.79
CA LYS A 23 1.66 1.32 -17.11
C LYS A 23 0.28 0.82 -17.52
N TYR A 24 -0.59 0.56 -16.56
CA TYR A 24 -1.99 0.16 -16.77
C TYR A 24 -2.95 1.36 -16.73
N GLY A 25 -2.43 2.60 -16.69
CA GLY A 25 -3.25 3.80 -16.57
C GLY A 25 -3.95 3.94 -15.20
N ILE A 26 -3.43 3.29 -14.16
CA ILE A 26 -3.96 3.35 -12.80
C ILE A 26 -3.03 4.14 -11.89
N ARG A 27 -3.58 5.17 -11.22
CA ARG A 27 -2.89 6.04 -10.27
C ARG A 27 -3.27 5.72 -8.83
N TYR A 28 -2.40 6.03 -7.88
CA TYR A 28 -2.74 6.01 -6.45
C TYR A 28 -3.51 7.27 -6.05
N HIS A 29 -4.59 7.12 -5.27
CA HIS A 29 -5.51 8.24 -4.97
C HIS A 29 -4.89 9.36 -4.12
N ASP A 30 -4.08 9.04 -3.12
CA ASP A 30 -3.46 10.02 -2.22
C ASP A 30 -2.20 10.69 -2.80
N LEU A 31 -1.87 10.38 -4.05
CA LEU A 31 -0.63 10.86 -4.65
C LEU A 31 -0.88 12.06 -5.57
N PRO A 32 -0.26 13.23 -5.30
CA PRO A 32 -0.30 14.37 -6.19
C PRO A 32 0.15 14.03 -7.61
N GLU A 33 -0.26 14.84 -8.59
CA GLU A 33 0.24 14.71 -9.95
C GLU A 33 1.76 14.98 -10.00
N GLY A 34 2.52 14.13 -10.70
CA GLY A 34 3.97 14.26 -10.85
C GLY A 34 4.81 13.83 -9.64
N ALA A 35 4.19 13.43 -8.52
CA ALA A 35 4.91 12.82 -7.41
C ALA A 35 5.39 11.39 -7.79
N ASP A 36 6.40 10.92 -7.07
CA ASP A 36 6.96 9.58 -7.29
C ASP A 36 5.94 8.49 -6.93
N ASP A 37 5.51 7.73 -7.94
CA ASP A 37 4.58 6.61 -7.83
C ASP A 37 5.28 5.25 -7.97
N SER A 38 6.63 5.22 -7.88
CA SER A 38 7.45 4.01 -8.09
C SER A 38 7.14 2.88 -7.10
N PHE A 39 6.55 3.22 -5.94
CA PHE A 39 6.10 2.25 -4.95
C PHE A 39 4.79 1.55 -5.32
N PHE A 40 3.98 2.10 -6.22
CA PHE A 40 2.65 1.55 -6.52
C PHE A 40 2.69 0.58 -7.70
N LEU A 41 2.49 -0.70 -7.41
CA LEU A 41 2.72 -1.80 -8.33
C LEU A 41 1.41 -2.48 -8.72
N CYS A 42 1.38 -3.06 -9.93
CA CYS A 42 0.24 -3.78 -10.48
C CYS A 42 0.69 -5.06 -11.19
N LYS A 43 -0.13 -6.10 -11.08
CA LYS A 43 -0.05 -7.33 -11.87
C LYS A 43 -1.44 -7.83 -12.21
N GLU A 44 -1.69 -8.04 -13.50
CA GLU A 44 -2.84 -8.83 -13.94
C GLU A 44 -2.66 -10.30 -13.58
N LEU A 45 -3.68 -10.89 -12.94
CA LEU A 45 -3.79 -12.33 -12.71
C LEU A 45 -4.50 -13.02 -13.87
N VAL A 46 -5.40 -12.30 -14.55
CA VAL A 46 -6.05 -12.71 -15.79
C VAL A 46 -5.58 -11.74 -16.88
N PRO A 47 -4.94 -12.21 -17.95
CA PRO A 47 -4.45 -11.32 -19.01
C PRO A 47 -5.56 -10.45 -19.61
N GLY A 48 -5.31 -9.15 -19.76
CA GLY A 48 -6.26 -8.18 -20.31
C GLY A 48 -7.42 -7.82 -19.36
N TYR A 49 -7.33 -8.18 -18.08
CA TYR A 49 -8.36 -7.85 -17.09
C TYR A 49 -8.56 -6.35 -16.90
N LEU A 50 -7.52 -5.55 -17.13
CA LEU A 50 -7.53 -4.09 -17.05
C LEU A 50 -7.67 -3.43 -18.42
N ASP A 51 -7.94 -4.18 -19.48
CA ASP A 51 -8.13 -3.61 -20.82
C ASP A 51 -9.32 -2.63 -20.83
N GLY A 52 -9.04 -1.40 -21.28
CA GLY A 52 -10.02 -0.31 -21.29
C GLY A 52 -10.32 0.30 -19.91
N VAL A 53 -9.65 -0.16 -18.85
CA VAL A 53 -9.77 0.40 -17.49
C VAL A 53 -8.62 1.36 -17.23
N THR A 54 -8.95 2.59 -16.85
CA THR A 54 -8.00 3.58 -16.35
C THR A 54 -8.63 4.32 -15.18
N GLY A 55 -7.80 4.97 -14.36
CA GLY A 55 -8.31 5.83 -13.29
C GLY A 55 -7.48 5.77 -12.03
N VAL A 56 -8.16 5.86 -10.89
CA VAL A 56 -7.55 6.04 -9.58
C VAL A 56 -7.92 4.85 -8.68
N TYR A 57 -6.90 4.19 -8.12
CA TYR A 57 -7.04 3.19 -7.08
C TYR A 57 -7.20 3.87 -5.73
N GLN A 58 -8.32 3.60 -5.08
CA GLN A 58 -8.61 4.00 -3.71
C GLN A 58 -8.54 2.77 -2.81
N THR A 59 -7.89 2.91 -1.66
CA THR A 59 -7.82 1.82 -0.67
C THR A 59 -9.23 1.53 -0.11
N PRO A 60 -9.47 0.30 0.39
CA PRO A 60 -10.76 -0.03 1.00
C PRO A 60 -11.11 0.90 2.15
N GLN A 61 -12.41 1.14 2.37
CA GLN A 61 -12.89 2.04 3.44
C GLN A 61 -12.32 1.71 4.83
N GLY A 62 -12.03 0.42 5.11
CA GLY A 62 -11.45 0.00 6.38
C GLY A 62 -10.03 0.52 6.67
N TYR A 63 -9.38 1.16 5.70
CA TYR A 63 -8.11 1.87 5.90
C TYR A 63 -8.30 3.29 6.45
N TYR A 64 -9.52 3.83 6.39
CA TYR A 64 -9.87 5.15 6.90
C TYR A 64 -10.77 4.97 8.13
N VAL A 65 -10.14 5.08 9.29
CA VAL A 65 -10.81 5.11 10.59
C VAL A 65 -10.75 6.54 11.14
N ASP A 66 -11.71 6.91 11.97
CA ASP A 66 -11.69 8.22 12.63
C ASP A 66 -10.54 8.24 13.65
N ASP A 67 -9.74 9.31 13.65
CA ASP A 67 -8.67 9.50 14.64
C ASP A 67 -9.20 9.40 16.08
N ALA A 68 -10.44 9.85 16.32
CA ALA A 68 -11.07 9.76 17.64
C ALA A 68 -11.32 8.31 18.08
N ASP A 69 -11.72 7.43 17.15
CA ASP A 69 -11.93 6.01 17.42
C ASP A 69 -10.60 5.31 17.70
N VAL A 70 -9.55 5.68 16.97
CA VAL A 70 -8.19 5.19 17.19
C VAL A 70 -7.68 5.61 18.56
N GLU A 71 -7.84 6.88 18.93
CA GLU A 71 -7.45 7.40 20.23
C GLU A 71 -8.24 6.73 21.37
N GLU A 72 -9.53 6.48 21.20
CA GLU A 72 -10.35 5.77 22.19
C GLU A 72 -9.89 4.32 22.39
N PHE A 73 -9.61 3.63 21.30
CA PHE A 73 -9.06 2.28 21.35
C PHE A 73 -7.67 2.27 22.03
N ASP A 74 -6.80 3.22 21.68
CA ASP A 74 -5.44 3.30 22.22
C ASP A 74 -5.41 3.62 23.73
N ARG A 75 -6.39 4.38 24.25
CA ARG A 75 -6.57 4.62 25.70
C ARG A 75 -6.81 3.35 26.51
N GLY A 76 -7.24 2.25 25.87
CA GLY A 76 -7.44 0.96 26.51
C GLY A 76 -6.16 0.18 26.78
N PHE A 77 -5.03 0.56 26.19
CA PHE A 77 -3.74 -0.10 26.45
C PHE A 77 -3.00 0.57 27.61
N GLU A 78 -2.25 -0.24 28.36
CA GLU A 78 -1.25 0.29 29.29
C GLU A 78 -0.20 1.13 28.53
N PRO A 79 0.36 2.18 29.16
CA PRO A 79 1.40 3.00 28.55
C PRO A 79 2.56 2.15 27.99
N LYS A 80 2.93 2.40 26.73
CA LYS A 80 4.01 1.64 26.06
C LYS A 80 5.35 1.95 26.72
N GLU A 81 6.01 0.93 27.28
CA GLU A 81 7.37 1.04 27.80
C GLU A 81 8.41 0.79 26.71
N LYS A 82 9.40 1.67 26.58
CA LYS A 82 10.50 1.50 25.64
C LYS A 82 11.49 0.46 26.18
N LEU A 83 11.43 -0.77 25.68
CA LEU A 83 12.33 -1.85 26.07
C LEU A 83 13.61 -1.89 25.23
N LYS A 84 14.70 -2.35 25.86
CA LYS A 84 15.95 -2.79 25.22
C LYS A 84 16.14 -4.28 25.45
N LEU A 85 15.96 -5.09 24.42
CA LEU A 85 15.99 -6.55 24.48
C LEU A 85 17.21 -7.09 23.72
N PRO A 86 17.81 -8.22 24.17
CA PRO A 86 18.87 -8.88 23.42
C PRO A 86 18.42 -9.18 21.98
N GLY A 87 19.23 -8.76 20.99
CA GLY A 87 18.96 -8.98 19.57
C GLY A 87 18.31 -7.80 18.82
N GLN A 88 17.97 -6.69 19.50
CA GLN A 88 17.58 -5.47 18.80
C GLN A 88 18.78 -4.85 18.06
N ILE A 89 18.57 -4.51 16.79
CA ILE A 89 19.63 -4.12 15.82
C ILE A 89 20.33 -2.80 16.20
N PHE A 90 19.77 -2.02 17.14
CA PHE A 90 20.32 -0.77 17.65
C PHE A 90 20.16 -0.60 19.17
N GLY A 91 20.14 -1.71 19.91
CA GLY A 91 19.97 -1.74 21.39
C GLY A 91 21.12 -1.09 22.15
#